data_AF-A0A6M2D8Y0-F1
#
_entry.id   AF-A0A6M2D8Y0-F1
#
_cell.length_a   1.000
_cell.length_b   1.000
_cell.length_c   1.000
_cell.angle_alpha   90.00
_cell.angle_beta   90.00
_cell.angle_gamma   90.00
#
_symmetry.space_group_name_H-M   'P 1'
#
loop_
_entity.id
_entity.type
_entity.pdbx_description
1 polymer ?
#
loop_
_entity_poly.entity_id
_entity_poly.type
_entity_poly.pdbx_seq_one_letter_code
_entity_poly.pdbx_strand_id
1 'polypeptide(L)'
;MQPRLPVILLLAFLGTCATAQEDTAVSAKIEGGEASDVNIECNSNNIQVTLEATHDFNGMIYPKGLSKNSTCMAEYSNVRDKIVYTLPLRSCNTMSTEVDEGVEYFNTVVVQPHRKLVTNQGRGFHIRCRYQTKEKTKKNKTCRP
;
A
#
# COMPACT_ATOMS: atom_id res chain seq x y z
N MET A 1 -32.60 43.76 47.63
CA MET A 1 -32.60 43.60 46.16
C MET A 1 -31.17 43.33 45.72
N GLN A 2 -30.92 42.10 45.30
CA GLN A 2 -29.62 41.53 44.92
C GLN A 2 -29.54 41.36 43.39
N PRO A 3 -28.37 41.01 42.82
CA PRO A 3 -27.81 41.60 41.61
C PRO A 3 -28.16 40.85 40.31
N ARG A 4 -27.93 41.52 39.18
CA ARG A 4 -27.98 40.94 37.84
C ARG A 4 -26.71 40.07 37.62
N LEU A 5 -26.90 38.77 37.46
CA LEU A 5 -25.87 37.84 36.96
C LEU A 5 -25.80 37.90 35.42
N PRO A 6 -24.61 37.84 34.80
CA PRO A 6 -24.50 37.48 33.39
C PRO A 6 -24.62 35.94 33.25
N VAL A 7 -25.45 35.52 32.30
CA VAL A 7 -25.59 34.12 31.87
C VAL A 7 -24.29 33.71 31.19
N ILE A 8 -23.47 32.93 31.88
CA ILE A 8 -22.28 32.30 31.30
C ILE A 8 -22.76 31.10 30.48
N LEU A 9 -22.72 31.23 29.16
CA LEU A 9 -23.03 30.16 28.21
C LEU A 9 -21.93 29.09 28.28
N LEU A 10 -22.21 27.97 28.95
CA LEU A 10 -21.36 26.76 28.94
C LEU A 10 -21.44 26.09 27.55
N LEU A 11 -20.48 26.39 26.67
CA LEU A 11 -20.22 25.57 25.49
C LEU A 11 -19.35 24.37 25.90
N ALA A 12 -19.99 23.25 26.18
CA ALA A 12 -19.30 21.97 26.28
C ALA A 12 -18.79 21.57 24.88
N PHE A 13 -17.51 21.81 24.60
CA PHE A 13 -16.82 21.13 23.53
C PHE A 13 -16.64 19.67 23.96
N LEU A 14 -17.59 18.82 23.57
CA LEU A 14 -17.36 17.38 23.43
C LEU A 14 -16.30 17.22 22.35
N GLY A 15 -15.03 17.21 22.76
CA GLY A 15 -13.92 16.85 21.90
C GLY A 15 -14.07 15.37 21.54
N THR A 16 -14.70 15.09 20.40
CA THR A 16 -14.62 13.79 19.75
C THR A 16 -13.20 13.62 19.25
N CYS A 17 -12.42 12.79 19.96
CA CYS A 17 -11.19 12.26 19.41
C CYS A 17 -11.57 11.30 18.28
N ALA A 18 -11.57 11.79 17.04
CA ALA A 18 -11.67 10.92 15.87
C ALA A 18 -10.36 10.13 15.79
N THR A 19 -10.36 8.87 16.23
CA THR A 19 -9.24 7.97 16.00
C THR A 19 -9.23 7.62 14.52
N ALA A 20 -8.43 8.34 13.73
CA ALA A 20 -8.07 7.88 12.39
C ALA A 20 -7.26 6.59 12.55
N GLN A 21 -7.86 5.46 12.17
CA GLN A 21 -7.21 4.15 12.20
C GLN A 21 -6.18 4.09 11.08
N GLU A 22 -4.94 4.37 11.44
CA GLU A 22 -3.82 4.44 10.50
C GLU A 22 -3.09 3.09 10.51
N ASP A 23 -3.53 2.17 9.66
CA ASP A 23 -2.90 0.86 9.47
C ASP A 23 -1.43 1.07 9.04
N THR A 24 -0.50 0.69 9.91
CA THR A 24 0.95 0.91 9.70
C THR A 24 1.56 -0.39 9.19
N ALA A 25 2.12 -0.36 7.99
CA ALA A 25 2.90 -1.48 7.48
C ALA A 25 4.21 -1.63 8.25
N VAL A 26 4.56 -2.87 8.60
CA VAL A 26 5.71 -3.18 9.46
C VAL A 26 6.84 -3.85 8.68
N SER A 27 6.54 -4.50 7.55
CA SER A 27 7.55 -5.10 6.69
C SER A 27 7.05 -5.35 5.27
N ALA A 28 7.91 -5.11 4.29
CA ALA A 28 7.73 -5.49 2.88
C ALA A 28 8.76 -6.57 2.52
N LYS A 29 8.32 -7.64 1.84
CA LYS A 29 9.19 -8.71 1.34
C LYS A 29 8.85 -9.03 -0.12
N ILE A 30 9.88 -9.33 -0.91
CA ILE A 30 9.76 -9.83 -2.29
C ILE A 30 10.35 -11.24 -2.36
N GLU A 31 9.60 -12.18 -2.90
CA GLU A 31 10.07 -13.53 -3.20
C GLU A 31 10.02 -13.76 -4.72
N GLY A 32 11.18 -13.98 -5.35
CA GLY A 32 11.28 -14.20 -6.81
C GLY A 32 11.50 -12.91 -7.62
N GLY A 33 12.38 -13.01 -8.64
CA GLY A 33 12.95 -11.87 -9.35
C GLY A 33 14.18 -11.30 -8.62
N GLU A 34 15.13 -10.74 -9.37
CA GLU A 34 16.29 -10.06 -8.77
C GLU A 34 15.76 -8.84 -7.99
N ALA A 35 15.81 -8.92 -6.67
CA ALA A 35 15.15 -7.97 -5.77
C ALA A 35 15.72 -6.54 -5.86
N SER A 36 16.87 -6.36 -6.52
CA SER A 36 17.55 -5.07 -6.66
C SER A 36 16.80 -4.06 -7.53
N ASP A 37 15.93 -4.50 -8.44
CA ASP A 37 15.26 -3.60 -9.41
C ASP A 37 13.90 -3.05 -8.93
N VAL A 38 13.42 -3.49 -7.76
CA VAL A 38 12.02 -3.27 -7.33
C VAL A 38 11.96 -2.74 -5.91
N ASN A 39 11.37 -1.56 -5.74
CA ASN A 39 11.05 -0.97 -4.44
C ASN A 39 9.56 -1.13 -4.11
N ILE A 40 9.25 -1.57 -2.89
CA ILE A 40 7.87 -1.81 -2.43
C ILE A 40 7.56 -0.92 -1.24
N GLU A 41 6.46 -0.18 -1.35
CA GLU A 41 5.93 0.66 -0.28
C GLU A 41 4.53 0.19 0.08
N CYS A 42 4.36 -0.25 1.33
CA CYS A 42 3.10 -0.77 1.84
C CYS A 42 2.32 0.37 2.51
N ASN A 43 1.34 0.94 1.81
CA ASN A 43 0.45 1.98 2.34
C ASN A 43 -0.77 1.35 3.03
N SER A 44 -1.57 2.17 3.73
CA SER A 44 -2.76 1.70 4.46
C SER A 44 -3.84 1.06 3.58
N ASN A 45 -3.97 1.48 2.32
CA ASN A 45 -5.02 1.00 1.40
C ASN A 45 -4.49 0.30 0.13
N ASN A 46 -3.21 0.45 -0.16
CA ASN A 46 -2.58 -0.08 -1.37
C ASN A 46 -1.10 -0.41 -1.14
N ILE A 47 -0.54 -1.18 -2.04
CA ILE A 47 0.87 -1.48 -2.14
C ILE A 47 1.38 -0.77 -3.38
N GLN A 48 2.35 0.11 -3.23
CA GLN A 48 3.00 0.80 -4.33
C GLN A 48 4.26 0.04 -4.73
N VAL A 49 4.29 -0.41 -5.97
CA VAL A 49 5.41 -1.10 -6.60
C VAL A 49 6.12 -0.09 -7.49
N THR A 50 7.38 0.16 -7.19
CA THR A 50 8.24 1.04 -7.95
C THR A 50 9.32 0.20 -8.62
N LEU A 51 9.51 0.38 -9.92
CA LEU A 51 10.58 -0.25 -10.69
C LEU A 51 11.51 0.84 -11.21
N GLU A 52 12.81 0.59 -11.15
CA GLU A 52 13.80 1.43 -11.80
C GLU A 52 14.04 0.93 -13.24
N ALA A 53 13.77 1.79 -14.21
CA ALA A 53 13.89 1.48 -15.62
C ALA A 53 15.27 1.92 -16.13
N THR A 54 16.13 0.96 -16.50
CA THR A 54 17.46 1.24 -17.08
C THR A 54 17.39 1.75 -18.52
N HIS A 55 16.27 1.47 -19.21
CA HIS A 55 15.98 1.88 -20.58
C HIS A 55 14.48 2.18 -20.73
N ASP A 56 14.09 2.75 -21.87
CA ASP A 56 12.69 3.07 -22.18
C ASP A 56 11.81 1.83 -22.00
N PHE A 57 10.91 1.90 -21.02
CA PHE A 57 9.99 0.81 -20.73
C PHE A 57 8.72 0.96 -21.56
N ASN A 58 8.44 -0.09 -22.34
CA ASN A 58 7.32 -0.19 -23.27
C ASN A 58 6.54 -1.48 -23.03
N GLY A 59 5.96 -1.59 -21.83
CA GLY A 59 5.38 -2.82 -21.32
C GLY A 59 4.06 -2.61 -20.59
N MET A 60 3.65 -3.66 -19.90
CA MET A 60 2.48 -3.62 -19.03
C MET A 60 2.76 -4.36 -17.73
N ILE A 61 2.04 -3.96 -16.67
CA ILE A 61 2.14 -4.54 -15.34
C ILE A 61 0.75 -4.96 -14.91
N TYR A 62 0.61 -6.17 -14.39
CA TYR A 62 -0.69 -6.72 -13.96
C TYR A 62 -0.53 -7.80 -12.89
N PRO A 63 -1.54 -8.02 -12.03
CA PRO A 63 -1.51 -9.09 -11.04
C PRO A 63 -1.77 -10.46 -11.71
N LYS A 64 -1.04 -11.49 -11.25
CA LYS A 64 -1.17 -12.86 -11.72
C LYS A 64 -2.59 -13.39 -11.49
N GLY A 65 -3.11 -14.14 -12.45
CA GLY A 65 -4.46 -14.72 -12.38
C GLY A 65 -5.57 -13.77 -12.80
N LEU A 66 -5.27 -12.52 -13.16
CA LEU A 66 -6.19 -11.63 -13.85
C LEU A 66 -5.85 -11.53 -15.35
N SER A 67 -6.88 -11.29 -16.15
CA SER A 67 -6.71 -11.00 -17.58
C SER A 67 -5.99 -9.66 -17.77
N LYS A 68 -5.31 -9.54 -18.91
CA LYS A 68 -4.69 -8.29 -19.39
C LYS A 68 -5.72 -7.16 -19.51
N ASN A 69 -7.00 -7.45 -19.71
CA ASN A 69 -8.03 -6.41 -19.83
C ASN A 69 -8.72 -6.08 -18.50
N SER A 70 -8.13 -6.44 -17.37
CA SER A 70 -8.67 -6.07 -16.06
C SER A 70 -8.38 -4.61 -15.73
N THR A 71 -9.19 -4.02 -14.85
CA THR A 71 -8.96 -2.68 -14.29
C THR A 71 -7.68 -2.56 -13.46
N CYS A 72 -7.05 -3.69 -13.17
CA CYS A 72 -5.81 -3.81 -12.41
C CYS A 72 -4.57 -3.89 -13.31
N MET A 73 -4.72 -3.87 -14.64
CA MET A 73 -3.58 -3.74 -15.54
C MET A 73 -3.23 -2.26 -15.71
N ALA A 74 -1.93 -1.96 -15.75
CA ALA A 74 -1.40 -0.70 -16.24
C ALA A 74 -0.50 -0.92 -17.47
N GLU A 75 -0.71 -0.12 -18.52
CA GLU A 75 0.19 -0.03 -19.66
C GLU A 75 1.11 1.18 -19.54
N TYR A 76 2.35 1.02 -20.00
CA TYR A 76 3.36 2.07 -19.99
C TYR A 76 3.97 2.19 -21.38
N SER A 77 4.25 3.42 -21.81
CA SER A 77 4.84 3.71 -23.11
C SER A 77 5.93 4.76 -22.95
N ASN A 78 7.15 4.41 -23.34
CA ASN A 78 8.35 5.25 -23.29
C ASN A 78 8.57 5.90 -21.91
N VAL A 79 8.32 5.14 -20.84
CA VAL A 79 8.58 5.59 -19.48
C VAL A 79 10.07 5.37 -19.18
N ARG A 80 10.71 6.42 -18.68
CA ARG A 80 12.11 6.42 -18.24
C ARG A 80 12.17 6.52 -16.72
N ASP A 81 13.30 6.09 -16.18
CA ASP A 81 13.70 6.23 -14.77
C ASP A 81 12.85 5.43 -13.79
N LYS A 82 11.58 5.82 -13.59
CA LYS A 82 10.74 5.28 -12.51
C LYS A 82 9.36 4.89 -13.01
N ILE A 83 9.04 3.60 -12.90
CA ILE A 83 7.71 3.06 -13.19
C ILE A 83 7.00 2.83 -11.86
N VAL A 84 5.80 3.38 -11.71
CA VAL A 84 5.00 3.25 -10.49
C VAL A 84 3.72 2.51 -10.80
N TYR A 85 3.48 1.42 -10.09
CA TYR A 85 2.27 0.60 -10.17
C TYR A 85 1.62 0.50 -8.80
N THR A 86 0.30 0.73 -8.73
CA THR A 86 -0.46 0.73 -7.48
C THR A 86 -1.37 -0.48 -7.43
N LEU A 87 -1.17 -1.33 -6.42
CA LEU A 87 -1.94 -2.53 -6.19
C LEU A 87 -2.85 -2.35 -4.96
N PRO A 88 -4.18 -2.34 -5.11
CA PRO A 88 -5.09 -2.27 -3.96
C PRO A 88 -5.00 -3.50 -3.04
N LEU A 89 -5.17 -3.30 -1.72
CA LEU A 89 -5.16 -4.40 -0.75
C LEU A 89 -6.41 -5.28 -0.79
N ARG A 90 -7.55 -4.70 -1.17
CA ARG A 90 -8.88 -5.34 -1.08
C ARG A 90 -9.47 -5.71 -2.45
N SER A 91 -8.67 -5.67 -3.51
CA SER A 91 -9.09 -6.03 -4.87
C SER A 91 -7.89 -6.53 -5.68
N CYS A 92 -8.06 -6.70 -7.00
CA CYS A 92 -6.97 -7.10 -7.90
C CYS A 92 -6.31 -8.46 -7.57
N ASN A 93 -7.11 -9.41 -7.08
CA ASN A 93 -6.65 -10.72 -6.59
C ASN A 93 -5.60 -10.64 -5.46
N THR A 94 -5.54 -9.51 -4.74
CA THR A 94 -4.72 -9.44 -3.53
C THR A 94 -5.36 -10.29 -2.46
N MET A 95 -4.58 -11.24 -1.95
CA MET A 95 -4.99 -12.18 -0.92
C MET A 95 -4.47 -11.71 0.44
N SER A 96 -5.16 -12.10 1.51
CA SER A 96 -4.75 -11.82 2.87
C SER A 96 -4.71 -13.08 3.72
N THR A 97 -3.82 -13.11 4.70
CA THR A 97 -3.76 -14.17 5.71
C THR A 97 -3.50 -13.53 7.06
N GLU A 98 -4.24 -13.95 8.07
CA GLU A 98 -4.00 -13.54 9.46
C GLU A 98 -2.69 -14.16 9.96
N VAL A 99 -1.87 -13.35 10.62
CA VAL A 99 -0.60 -13.75 11.24
C VAL A 99 -0.62 -13.33 12.70
N ASP A 100 0.23 -13.93 13.54
CA ASP A 100 0.21 -13.74 15.00
C ASP A 100 0.18 -12.26 15.45
N GLU A 101 0.74 -11.36 14.65
CA GLU A 101 0.85 -9.92 14.97
C GLU A 101 0.04 -9.01 14.04
N GLY A 102 -0.90 -9.53 13.25
CA GLY A 102 -1.77 -8.72 12.40
C GLY A 102 -2.22 -9.43 11.12
N VAL A 103 -2.12 -8.76 9.99
CA VAL A 103 -2.54 -9.30 8.68
C VAL A 103 -1.42 -9.15 7.66
N GLU A 104 -1.23 -10.19 6.86
CA GLU A 104 -0.31 -10.18 5.74
C GLU A 104 -1.09 -10.18 4.42
N TYR A 105 -0.83 -9.19 3.58
CA TYR A 105 -1.37 -9.13 2.22
C TYR A 105 -0.31 -9.55 1.22
N PHE A 106 -0.70 -10.35 0.23
CA PHE A 106 0.21 -10.82 -0.80
C PHE A 106 -0.44 -10.92 -2.18
N ASN A 107 0.38 -10.70 -3.20
CA ASN A 107 0.00 -10.82 -4.61
C ASN A 107 1.25 -11.10 -5.45
N THR A 108 1.08 -11.67 -6.64
CA THR A 108 2.18 -11.80 -7.59
C THR A 108 1.97 -10.82 -8.72
N VAL A 109 2.82 -9.80 -8.84
CA VAL A 109 2.75 -8.82 -9.92
C VAL A 109 3.65 -9.26 -11.06
N VAL A 110 3.13 -9.26 -12.29
CA VAL A 110 3.85 -9.62 -13.50
C VAL A 110 4.21 -8.36 -14.27
N VAL A 111 5.50 -8.16 -14.52
CA VAL A 111 6.04 -7.10 -15.36
C VAL A 111 6.38 -7.69 -16.71
N GLN A 112 5.70 -7.21 -17.74
CA GLN A 112 5.82 -7.73 -19.09
C GLN A 112 6.47 -6.65 -19.98
N PRO A 113 7.64 -6.91 -20.61
CA PRO A 113 8.38 -5.91 -21.40
C PRO A 113 7.72 -5.56 -22.75
N HIS A 114 6.60 -6.20 -23.09
CA HIS A 114 5.82 -5.91 -24.30
C HIS A 114 4.34 -5.64 -23.98
N ARG A 115 3.80 -4.56 -24.54
CA ARG A 115 2.40 -4.14 -24.30
C ARG A 115 1.32 -5.12 -24.78
N LYS A 116 1.55 -5.83 -25.89
CA LYS A 116 0.49 -6.65 -26.54
C LYS A 116 0.63 -8.15 -26.28
N LEU A 117 1.85 -8.61 -25.98
CA LEU A 117 2.17 -10.03 -25.95
C LEU A 117 2.73 -10.41 -24.58
N VAL A 118 2.28 -11.55 -24.06
CA VAL A 118 2.98 -12.22 -22.96
C VAL A 118 4.13 -12.96 -23.60
N THR A 119 5.32 -12.73 -23.09
CA THR A 119 6.54 -13.35 -23.59
C THR A 119 7.22 -14.06 -22.45
N ASN A 120 8.14 -14.97 -22.77
CA ASN A 120 8.96 -15.65 -21.77
C ASN A 120 9.91 -14.70 -21.00
N GLN A 121 10.04 -13.45 -21.44
CA GLN A 121 10.78 -12.38 -20.77
C GLN A 121 10.00 -11.67 -19.65
N GLY A 122 8.71 -12.00 -19.46
CA GLY A 122 7.93 -11.45 -18.35
C GLY A 122 8.46 -11.92 -17.00
N ARG A 123 8.60 -11.01 -16.04
CA ARG A 123 9.08 -11.32 -14.68
C ARG A 123 7.94 -11.22 -13.68
N GLY A 124 7.79 -12.23 -12.82
CA GLY A 124 6.80 -12.23 -11.74
C GLY A 124 7.47 -11.95 -10.39
N PHE A 125 6.91 -11.01 -9.63
CA PHE A 125 7.38 -10.61 -8.31
C PHE A 125 6.31 -10.98 -7.28
N HIS A 126 6.66 -11.87 -6.34
CA HIS A 126 5.75 -12.21 -5.24
C HIS A 126 5.92 -11.20 -4.12
N ILE A 127 4.95 -10.29 -3.99
CA ILE A 127 4.99 -9.17 -3.05
C ILE A 127 4.20 -9.55 -1.80
N ARG A 128 4.77 -9.29 -0.63
CA ARG A 128 4.16 -9.54 0.69
C ARG A 128 4.32 -8.30 1.57
N CYS A 129 3.21 -7.76 2.06
CA CYS A 129 3.16 -6.63 2.98
C CYS A 129 2.50 -7.06 4.30
N ARG A 130 3.21 -6.90 5.41
CA ARG A 130 2.69 -7.19 6.77
C ARG A 130 2.23 -5.92 7.45
N TYR A 131 1.03 -5.95 7.99
CA TYR A 131 0.40 -4.86 8.74
C TYR A 131 0.12 -5.35 10.16
N GLN A 132 0.50 -4.55 11.15
CA GLN A 132 0.19 -4.83 12.55
C GLN A 132 -1.01 -4.03 13.00
N THR A 133 -1.96 -4.69 13.66
CA THR A 133 -3.06 -4.01 14.35
C THR A 133 -2.46 -3.34 15.59
N LYS A 134 -2.66 -2.03 15.76
CA LYS A 134 -2.02 -1.21 16.81
C LYS A 134 -2.43 -1.60 18.23
N GLU A 135 -1.88 -2.70 18.74
CA GLU A 135 -1.78 -2.95 20.18
C GLU A 135 -0.31 -2.99 20.63
N LYS A 136 0.66 -3.18 19.72
CA LYS A 136 2.09 -3.32 20.08
C LYS A 136 3.06 -2.31 19.44
N THR A 137 2.60 -1.40 18.59
CA THR A 137 3.41 -0.25 18.15
C THR A 137 3.34 0.93 19.13
N LYS A 138 3.34 0.64 20.44
CA LYS A 138 3.74 1.59 21.49
C LYS A 138 5.15 1.25 21.98
N LYS A 139 6.11 1.12 21.07
CA LYS A 139 7.52 1.21 21.46
C LYS A 139 7.99 2.65 21.20
N ASN A 140 7.99 3.42 22.28
CA ASN A 140 8.69 4.69 22.48
C ASN A 140 8.18 5.92 21.71
N LYS A 141 7.01 6.42 22.09
CA LYS A 141 6.85 7.88 22.23
C LYS A 141 6.45 8.15 23.68
N THR A 142 7.46 8.19 24.55
CA THR A 142 7.32 8.83 25.86
C THR A 142 6.98 10.30 25.60
N CYS A 143 5.69 10.65 25.61
CA CYS A 143 5.29 12.03 25.79
C CYS A 143 5.74 12.42 27.19
N ARG A 144 6.84 13.19 27.24
CA ARG A 144 7.33 13.78 28.49
C ARG A 144 6.37 14.92 28.87
N PRO A 145 5.97 15.02 30.15
CA PRO A 145 5.06 16.06 30.63
C PRO A 145 5.66 17.47 30.49
#